data_AF-A0A1C0TKE1-F1
#
_entry.id   AF-A0A1C0TKE1-F1
#
_cell.length_a   1.000
_cell.length_b   1.000
_cell.length_c   1.000
_cell.angle_alpha   90.00
_cell.angle_beta   90.00
_cell.angle_gamma   90.00
#
_symmetry.space_group_name_H-M   'P 1'
#
loop_
_entity.id
_entity.type
_entity.pdbx_description
1 polymer ?
#
loop_
_entity_poly.entity_id
_entity_poly.type
_entity_poly.pdbx_seq_one_letter_code
_entity_poly.pdbx_strand_id
1 'polypeptide(L)'
;MLNSQSGIQGLFLANFLLGYKSNEQVHFNISLLVYVRNKTISGRGKVFIPSASEQDVISNLYGEFHYQRAAEKCYIVLDLLGHQPCLGMPPTCKTTHNTKLNILLDDNWQVGEAGLSYIDPITQDWQTIDQLPVKQVDHSNIADLSQLAIQVKHAHKH
;
A
#
# COMPACT_ATOMS: atom_id res chain seq x y z
N MET A 1 -10.51 -23.74 -23.83
CA MET A 1 -9.26 -22.98 -23.65
C MET A 1 -9.56 -21.51 -23.85
N LEU A 2 -9.84 -20.77 -22.78
CA LEU A 2 -10.13 -19.34 -22.83
C LEU A 2 -8.85 -18.57 -22.47
N ASN A 3 -8.06 -18.26 -23.49
CA ASN A 3 -6.91 -17.37 -23.37
C ASN A 3 -7.37 -15.97 -23.76
N SER A 4 -7.75 -15.17 -22.77
CA SER A 4 -8.01 -13.74 -22.94
C SER A 4 -7.39 -12.99 -21.78
N GLN A 5 -6.06 -12.89 -21.75
CA GLN A 5 -5.38 -11.85 -20.99
C GLN A 5 -5.01 -10.72 -21.94
N SER A 6 -5.95 -9.79 -22.14
CA SER A 6 -5.64 -8.43 -22.62
C SER A 6 -5.05 -7.61 -21.47
N GLY A 7 -3.99 -8.12 -20.84
CA GLY A 7 -3.24 -7.38 -19.83
C GLY A 7 -2.32 -6.36 -20.50
N ILE A 8 -2.17 -5.18 -19.91
CA ILE A 8 -1.06 -4.29 -20.27
C ILE A 8 0.22 -5.03 -19.90
N GLN A 9 1.05 -5.36 -20.89
CA GLN A 9 2.27 -6.13 -20.68
C GLN A 9 3.18 -5.42 -19.66
N GLY A 10 3.60 -6.14 -18.62
CA GLY A 10 4.47 -5.58 -17.57
C GLY A 10 3.75 -4.78 -16.50
N LEU A 11 2.41 -4.81 -16.45
CA LEU A 11 1.60 -4.19 -15.40
C LEU A 11 1.00 -5.27 -14.49
N PHE A 12 1.29 -5.19 -13.20
CA PHE A 12 0.85 -6.19 -12.22
C PHE A 12 0.25 -5.53 -10.98
N LEU A 13 -0.71 -6.21 -10.35
CA LEU A 13 -1.21 -5.84 -9.04
C LEU A 13 -0.50 -6.67 -7.97
N ALA A 14 -0.03 -6.01 -6.92
CA ALA A 14 0.59 -6.64 -5.77
C ALA A 14 -0.05 -6.06 -4.50
N ASN A 15 -0.60 -6.92 -3.65
CA ASN A 15 -1.22 -6.52 -2.40
C ASN A 15 -0.46 -7.14 -1.24
N PHE A 16 -0.20 -6.34 -0.22
CA PHE A 16 0.56 -6.76 0.94
C PHE A 16 -0.12 -6.35 2.23
N LEU A 17 0.01 -7.23 3.21
CA LEU A 17 -0.18 -6.91 4.62
C LEU A 17 1.21 -6.79 5.25
N LEU A 18 1.44 -5.66 5.91
CA LEU A 18 2.64 -5.40 6.69
C LEU A 18 2.25 -5.42 8.17
N GLY A 19 2.96 -6.21 8.96
CA GLY A 19 2.58 -6.53 10.34
C GLY A 19 1.56 -7.66 10.43
N TYR A 20 1.00 -7.85 11.62
CA TYR A 20 -0.02 -8.86 11.87
C TYR A 20 -1.40 -8.22 11.90
N LYS A 21 -2.37 -8.84 11.25
CA LYS A 21 -3.77 -8.40 11.31
C LYS A 21 -4.31 -8.66 12.71
N SER A 22 -4.17 -7.67 13.57
CA SER A 22 -4.62 -7.64 14.95
C SER A 22 -5.23 -6.28 15.27
N ASN A 23 -6.23 -6.27 16.15
CA ASN A 23 -6.81 -5.03 16.66
C ASN A 23 -5.91 -4.37 17.72
N GLU A 24 -4.87 -5.06 18.17
CA GLU A 24 -3.97 -4.60 19.24
C GLU A 24 -2.64 -4.06 18.72
N GLN A 25 -2.37 -4.23 17.41
CA GLN A 25 -1.09 -3.83 16.81
C GLN A 25 -1.30 -3.00 15.55
N VAL A 26 -0.36 -2.08 15.32
CA VAL A 26 -0.29 -1.32 14.07
C VAL A 26 -0.02 -2.30 12.93
N HIS A 27 -0.81 -2.17 11.87
CA HIS A 27 -0.59 -2.92 10.64
C HIS A 27 -0.95 -2.06 9.43
N PHE A 28 -0.37 -2.38 8.28
CA PHE A 28 -0.52 -1.59 7.08
C PHE A 28 -0.93 -2.45 5.90
N ASN A 29 -2.12 -2.18 5.35
CA ASN A 29 -2.60 -2.84 4.15
C ASN A 29 -2.28 -1.96 2.94
N ILE A 30 -1.60 -2.51 1.94
CA ILE A 30 -1.26 -1.78 0.72
C ILE A 30 -1.71 -2.55 -0.53
N SER A 31 -2.16 -1.80 -1.52
CA SER A 31 -2.49 -2.27 -2.86
C SER A 31 -1.69 -1.47 -3.88
N LEU A 32 -0.78 -2.16 -4.56
CA LEU A 32 0.20 -1.58 -5.46
C LEU A 32 -0.06 -2.00 -6.90
N LEU A 33 0.05 -1.05 -7.80
CA LEU A 33 0.16 -1.23 -9.23
C LEU A 33 1.64 -1.08 -9.61
N VAL A 34 2.23 -2.20 -10.03
CA VAL A 34 3.64 -2.31 -10.38
C VAL A 34 3.78 -2.26 -11.89
N TYR A 35 4.53 -1.28 -12.39
CA TYR A 35 4.84 -1.17 -13.81
C TYR A 35 6.31 -1.50 -14.06
N VAL A 36 6.56 -2.73 -14.54
CA VAL A 36 7.89 -3.33 -14.66
C VAL A 36 8.79 -2.56 -15.62
N ARG A 37 8.22 -2.04 -16.71
CA ARG A 37 9.00 -1.41 -17.78
C ARG A 37 9.74 -0.16 -17.32
N ASN A 38 9.12 0.64 -16.46
CA ASN A 38 9.72 1.85 -15.90
C ASN A 38 10.20 1.68 -14.46
N LYS A 39 10.03 0.48 -13.88
CA LYS A 39 10.33 0.18 -12.47
C LYS A 39 9.59 1.07 -11.47
N THR A 40 8.39 1.52 -11.84
CA THR A 40 7.59 2.45 -11.02
C THR A 40 6.46 1.72 -10.31
N ILE A 41 6.10 2.24 -9.14
CA ILE A 41 4.99 1.77 -8.33
C ILE A 41 4.05 2.94 -8.03
N SER A 42 2.76 2.68 -8.13
CA SER A 42 1.72 3.56 -7.59
C SER A 42 0.68 2.73 -6.87
N GLY A 43 -0.01 3.27 -5.88
CA GLY A 43 -0.96 2.48 -5.12
C GLY A 43 -1.64 3.24 -4.00
N ARG A 44 -2.27 2.49 -3.11
CA ARG A 44 -2.90 3.02 -1.90
C ARG A 44 -2.49 2.19 -0.71
N GLY A 45 -2.39 2.85 0.43
CA GLY A 45 -2.16 2.23 1.72
C GLY A 45 -3.18 2.71 2.75
N LYS A 46 -3.47 1.84 3.71
CA LYS A 46 -4.27 2.14 4.89
C LYS A 46 -3.60 1.60 6.15
N VAL A 47 -3.04 2.50 6.97
CA VAL A 47 -2.45 2.15 8.28
C VAL A 47 -3.58 2.06 9.29
N PHE A 48 -3.66 0.92 9.98
CA PHE A 48 -4.51 0.73 11.14
C PHE A 48 -3.73 1.03 12.41
N ILE A 49 -4.33 1.79 13.32
CA ILE A 49 -3.73 2.17 14.60
C ILE A 49 -4.72 1.80 15.73
N PRO A 50 -4.36 0.87 16.64
CA PRO A 50 -5.24 0.41 17.72
C PRO A 50 -5.85 1.54 18.56
N SER A 51 -5.05 2.56 18.90
CA SER A 51 -5.44 3.70 19.73
C SER A 51 -6.27 4.75 18.98
N ALA A 52 -6.36 4.67 17.66
CA ALA A 52 -7.03 5.65 16.82
C ALA A 52 -8.11 4.96 15.97
N SER A 53 -8.97 4.15 16.59
CA SER A 53 -9.92 3.24 15.93
C SER A 53 -10.88 3.88 14.91
N GLU A 54 -10.96 5.21 14.83
CA GLU A 54 -11.76 5.95 13.86
C GLU A 54 -10.93 6.79 12.85
N GLN A 55 -9.61 6.83 12.98
CA GLN A 55 -8.71 7.67 12.18
C GLN A 55 -7.59 6.84 11.57
N ASP A 56 -7.92 5.99 10.62
CA ASP A 56 -6.90 5.29 9.83
C ASP A 56 -6.11 6.29 8.97
N VAL A 57 -4.78 6.10 8.88
CA VAL A 57 -3.95 6.91 7.98
C VAL A 57 -4.05 6.33 6.58
N ILE A 58 -4.73 7.06 5.69
CA ILE A 58 -4.88 6.70 4.28
C ILE A 58 -3.86 7.46 3.45
N SER A 59 -3.18 6.76 2.55
CA SER A 59 -2.12 7.34 1.73
C SER A 59 -2.21 6.87 0.28
N ASN A 60 -2.08 7.79 -0.67
CA ASN A 60 -1.70 7.46 -2.04
C ASN A 60 -0.20 7.22 -2.07
N LEU A 61 0.24 6.05 -2.48
CA LEU A 61 1.64 5.62 -2.46
C LEU A 61 2.25 5.74 -3.85
N TYR A 62 3.48 6.25 -3.93
CA TYR A 62 4.24 6.37 -5.17
C TYR A 62 5.72 6.07 -4.92
N GLY A 63 6.37 5.47 -5.90
CA GLY A 63 7.82 5.30 -5.86
C GLY A 63 8.32 4.30 -6.89
N GLU A 64 9.35 3.56 -6.52
CA GLU A 64 10.07 2.68 -7.43
C GLU A 64 10.47 1.37 -6.77
N PHE A 65 10.88 0.40 -7.59
CA PHE A 65 11.50 -0.83 -7.11
C PHE A 65 12.83 -1.09 -7.78
N HIS A 66 13.71 -1.75 -7.05
CA HIS A 66 15.00 -2.20 -7.54
C HIS A 66 15.30 -3.64 -7.12
N TYR A 67 16.02 -4.35 -7.98
CA TYR A 67 16.45 -5.72 -7.72
C TYR A 67 17.88 -5.68 -7.19
N GLN A 68 18.11 -6.27 -6.02
CA GLN A 68 19.39 -6.29 -5.35
C GLN A 68 19.84 -7.73 -5.11
N ARG A 69 21.12 -8.00 -5.35
CA ARG A 69 21.75 -9.29 -5.03
C ARG A 69 22.70 -9.11 -3.86
N ALA A 70 22.52 -9.92 -2.81
CA ALA A 70 23.44 -9.99 -1.69
C ALA A 70 23.87 -11.45 -1.51
N ALA A 71 25.14 -11.72 -1.86
CA ALA A 71 25.70 -13.06 -1.96
C ALA A 71 24.86 -13.99 -2.86
N GLU A 72 24.38 -15.11 -2.32
CA GLU A 72 23.57 -16.10 -3.04
C GLU A 72 22.07 -15.79 -3.03
N LYS A 73 21.64 -14.73 -2.35
CA LYS A 73 20.24 -14.33 -2.26
C LYS A 73 19.95 -13.10 -3.10
N CYS A 74 18.74 -13.05 -3.63
CA CYS A 74 18.24 -11.92 -4.38
C CYS A 74 17.00 -11.36 -3.70
N TYR A 75 16.87 -10.04 -3.76
CA TYR A 75 15.85 -9.29 -3.08
C TYR A 75 15.26 -8.25 -4.02
N ILE A 76 14.02 -7.86 -3.75
CA ILE A 76 13.37 -6.72 -4.38
C ILE A 76 13.15 -5.67 -3.31
N VAL A 77 13.67 -4.49 -3.52
CA VAL A 77 13.50 -3.35 -2.63
C VAL A 77 12.46 -2.41 -3.24
N LEU A 78 11.52 -1.95 -2.43
CA LEU A 78 10.50 -0.97 -2.81
C LEU A 78 10.68 0.26 -1.93
N ASP A 79 10.80 1.42 -2.55
CA ASP A 79 10.89 2.71 -1.87
C ASP A 79 9.66 3.53 -2.23
N LEU A 80 8.82 3.80 -1.24
CA LEU A 80 7.51 4.41 -1.42
C LEU A 80 7.31 5.62 -0.50
N LEU A 81 6.73 6.68 -1.07
CA LEU A 81 6.26 7.85 -0.35
C LEU A 81 4.75 7.94 -0.45
N GLY A 82 4.10 8.28 0.66
CA GLY A 82 2.67 8.44 0.78
C GLY A 82 2.24 9.88 0.95
N HIS A 83 1.16 10.23 0.27
CA HIS A 83 0.44 11.49 0.45
C HIS A 83 -0.98 11.25 0.89
N GLN A 84 -1.46 12.06 1.82
CA GLN A 84 -2.86 12.07 2.21
C GLN A 84 -3.74 12.39 0.98
N PRO A 85 -4.82 11.64 0.74
CA PRO A 85 -5.81 11.99 -0.26
C PRO A 85 -6.34 13.41 -0.01
N CYS A 86 -6.35 14.21 -1.07
CA CYS A 86 -6.97 15.52 -1.06
C CYS A 86 -8.47 15.38 -0.73
N LEU A 87 -8.91 15.94 0.40
CA LEU A 87 -10.32 16.07 0.76
C LEU A 87 -10.74 17.54 0.57
N GLY A 88 -11.52 17.83 -0.47
CA GLY A 88 -12.08 19.17 -0.73
C GLY A 88 -12.00 19.62 -2.19
N MET A 89 -12.45 20.85 -2.47
CA MET A 89 -12.34 21.48 -3.79
C MET A 89 -11.05 22.29 -3.89
N PRO A 90 -10.31 22.24 -5.02
CA PRO A 90 -9.21 23.17 -5.28
C PRO A 90 -9.67 24.63 -5.14
N PRO A 91 -8.84 25.56 -4.62
CA PRO A 91 -7.39 25.43 -4.37
C PRO A 91 -7.02 25.13 -2.92
N THR A 92 -7.99 24.94 -2.02
CA THR A 92 -7.72 24.77 -0.58
C THR A 92 -7.14 23.40 -0.23
N CYS A 93 -7.14 22.49 -1.19
CA CYS A 93 -6.67 21.14 -0.98
C CYS A 93 -5.15 21.05 -1.07
N LYS A 94 -4.50 20.74 0.06
CA LYS A 94 -3.06 20.47 0.12
C LYS A 94 -2.86 18.96 0.27
N THR A 95 -2.11 18.37 -0.65
CA THR A 95 -1.60 17.00 -0.49
C THR A 95 -0.40 17.05 0.45
N THR A 96 -0.56 16.49 1.64
CA THR A 96 0.51 16.44 2.64
C THR A 96 1.15 15.06 2.62
N HIS A 97 2.49 15.02 2.62
CA HIS A 97 3.22 13.78 2.85
C HIS A 97 2.85 13.23 4.24
N ASN A 98 2.46 11.97 4.32
CA ASN A 98 1.98 11.36 5.56
C ASN A 98 2.50 9.93 5.80
N THR A 99 3.26 9.37 4.85
CA THR A 99 3.84 8.04 4.98
C THR A 99 5.17 7.93 4.25
N LYS A 100 6.11 7.17 4.80
CA LYS A 100 7.30 6.68 4.13
C LYS A 100 7.37 5.17 4.36
N LEU A 101 7.65 4.42 3.30
CA LEU A 101 7.63 2.97 3.35
C LEU A 101 8.81 2.41 2.55
N ASN A 102 9.63 1.60 3.19
CA ASN A 102 10.74 0.87 2.58
C ASN A 102 10.47 -0.62 2.78
N ILE A 103 10.38 -1.40 1.70
CA ILE A 103 10.09 -2.84 1.77
C ILE A 103 11.25 -3.61 1.14
N LEU A 104 11.71 -4.65 1.82
CA LEU A 104 12.64 -5.64 1.31
C LEU A 104 11.89 -6.97 1.15
N LEU A 105 11.63 -7.39 -0.08
CA LEU A 105 10.97 -8.65 -0.41
C LEU A 105 11.96 -9.70 -0.90
N ASP A 106 11.61 -10.96 -0.69
CA ASP A 106 12.21 -12.09 -1.41
C ASP A 106 11.89 -12.01 -2.91
N ASP A 107 12.72 -12.63 -3.74
CA ASP A 107 12.66 -12.60 -5.21
C ASP A 107 11.32 -13.08 -5.81
N ASN A 108 10.52 -13.80 -5.04
CA ASN A 108 9.20 -14.29 -5.41
C ASN A 108 8.06 -13.28 -5.17
N TRP A 109 8.35 -12.09 -4.62
CA TRP A 109 7.37 -11.05 -4.27
C TRP A 109 6.32 -11.47 -3.22
N GLN A 110 6.56 -12.51 -2.42
CA GLN A 110 5.55 -13.06 -1.51
C GLN A 110 5.72 -12.66 -0.06
N VAL A 111 6.96 -12.57 0.42
CA VAL A 111 7.27 -12.30 1.82
C VAL A 111 8.48 -11.38 1.94
N GLY A 112 8.64 -10.75 3.09
CA GLY A 112 9.76 -9.86 3.35
C GLY A 112 9.63 -9.11 4.66
N GLU A 113 10.32 -7.98 4.74
CA GLU A 113 10.32 -7.07 5.89
C GLU A 113 10.18 -5.62 5.42
N ALA A 114 9.61 -4.76 6.25
CA ALA A 114 9.41 -3.36 5.91
C ALA A 114 9.67 -2.41 7.08
N GLY A 115 10.24 -1.25 6.76
CA GLY A 115 10.25 -0.07 7.60
C GLY A 115 9.11 0.87 7.21
N LEU A 116 8.28 1.25 8.17
CA LEU A 116 7.13 2.13 7.99
C LEU A 116 7.28 3.36 8.89
N SER A 117 7.20 4.55 8.29
CA SER A 117 6.96 5.79 9.03
C SER A 117 5.62 6.40 8.60
N TYR A 118 4.85 6.92 9.55
CA TYR A 118 3.57 7.60 9.28
C TYR A 118 3.33 8.73 10.27
N ILE A 119 2.49 9.70 9.90
CA ILE A 119 2.03 10.74 10.83
C ILE A 119 0.85 10.19 11.61
N ASP A 120 1.01 10.05 12.94
CA ASP A 120 -0.09 9.64 13.81
C ASP A 120 -1.14 10.77 13.87
N PRO A 121 -2.42 10.47 13.61
CA PRO A 121 -3.43 11.50 13.45
C PRO A 121 -3.82 12.18 14.77
N ILE A 122 -3.56 11.55 15.91
CA ILE A 122 -3.87 12.10 17.24
C ILE A 122 -2.74 13.04 17.68
N THR A 123 -1.51 12.56 17.64
CA THR A 123 -0.33 13.29 18.12
C THR A 123 0.22 14.28 17.09
N GLN A 124 -0.10 14.07 15.80
CA GLN A 124 0.48 14.80 14.66
C GLN A 124 2.00 14.62 14.52
N ASP A 125 2.57 13.64 15.21
CA ASP A 125 4.00 13.31 15.17
C ASP A 125 4.28 12.12 14.25
N TRP A 126 5.50 12.07 13.72
CA TRP A 126 5.97 10.91 12.96
C TRP A 126 6.25 9.73 13.89
N GLN A 127 5.57 8.62 13.64
CA GLN A 127 5.86 7.32 14.22
C GLN A 127 6.65 6.48 13.23
N THR A 128 7.62 5.70 13.71
CA THR A 128 8.44 4.81 12.86
C THR A 128 8.48 3.41 13.46
N ILE A 129 8.34 2.41 12.59
CA ILE A 129 8.43 0.99 12.90
C ILE A 129 9.39 0.38 11.88
N ASP A 130 10.57 -0.04 12.32
CA ASP A 130 11.66 -0.43 11.40
C ASP A 130 11.52 -1.85 10.85
N GLN A 131 10.77 -2.72 11.53
CA GLN A 131 10.68 -4.15 11.18
C GLN A 131 9.24 -4.66 11.29
N LEU A 132 8.52 -4.57 10.18
CA LEU A 132 7.22 -5.21 9.99
C LEU A 132 7.35 -6.40 9.04
N PRO A 133 6.90 -7.61 9.42
CA PRO A 133 6.83 -8.72 8.48
C PRO A 133 5.87 -8.38 7.35
N VAL A 134 6.25 -8.70 6.12
CA VAL A 134 5.44 -8.48 4.93
C VAL A 134 4.97 -9.81 4.38
N LYS A 135 3.68 -9.87 4.02
CA LYS A 135 3.09 -11.01 3.36
C LYS A 135 2.18 -10.56 2.23
N GLN A 136 2.34 -11.16 1.06
CA GLN A 136 1.42 -11.01 -0.05
C GLN A 136 0.05 -11.58 0.34
N VAL A 137 -1.00 -10.82 0.06
CA VAL A 137 -2.37 -11.22 0.32
C VAL A 137 -3.16 -11.23 -0.98
N ASP A 138 -3.99 -12.25 -1.17
CA ASP A 138 -4.97 -12.24 -2.24
C ASP A 138 -6.10 -11.28 -1.87
N HIS A 139 -6.45 -10.40 -2.81
CA HIS A 139 -7.68 -9.62 -2.74
C HIS A 139 -8.51 -9.92 -3.99
N SER A 140 -9.34 -10.96 -3.86
CA SER A 140 -10.29 -11.44 -4.88
C SER A 140 -11.27 -10.37 -5.36
N ASN A 141 -11.38 -9.24 -4.66
CA ASN A 141 -12.46 -8.27 -4.86
C ASN A 141 -12.00 -6.96 -5.54
N ILE A 142 -10.70 -6.74 -5.77
CA ILE A 142 -10.19 -5.47 -6.35
C ILE A 142 -10.74 -5.20 -7.75
N ALA A 143 -11.06 -6.25 -8.50
CA ALA A 143 -11.62 -6.14 -9.86
C ALA A 143 -13.14 -6.40 -9.93
N ASP A 144 -13.83 -6.61 -8.79
CA ASP A 144 -15.27 -6.85 -8.79
C ASP A 144 -16.05 -5.52 -8.83
N LEU A 145 -16.37 -5.09 -10.05
CA LEU A 145 -17.13 -3.87 -10.30
C LEU A 145 -18.52 -3.87 -9.66
N SER A 146 -19.12 -5.04 -9.44
CA SER A 146 -20.44 -5.15 -8.82
C SER A 146 -20.36 -4.81 -7.34
N GLN A 147 -19.36 -5.36 -6.64
CA GLN A 147 -19.08 -5.03 -5.24
C GLN A 147 -18.71 -3.56 -5.08
N LEU A 148 -17.88 -3.01 -5.98
CA LEU A 148 -17.56 -1.59 -5.98
C LEU A 148 -18.82 -0.73 -6.12
N ALA A 149 -19.69 -1.05 -7.07
CA ALA A 149 -20.93 -0.29 -7.30
C ALA A 149 -21.84 -0.29 -6.06
N ILE A 150 -21.90 -1.40 -5.32
CA ILE A 150 -22.65 -1.49 -4.06
C ILE A 150 -22.03 -0.55 -3.02
N GLN A 151 -20.72 -0.65 -2.78
CA GLN A 151 -20.02 0.16 -1.78
C GLN A 151 -20.14 1.67 -2.04
N VAL A 152 -19.97 2.09 -3.30
CA VAL A 152 -20.10 3.52 -3.69
C VAL A 152 -21.51 4.04 -3.40
N LYS A 153 -22.56 3.25 -3.70
CA LYS A 153 -23.94 3.63 -3.41
C LYS A 153 -24.21 3.76 -1.90
N HIS A 154 -23.58 2.93 -1.08
CA HIS A 154 -23.71 3.02 0.38
C HIS A 154 -22.98 4.25 0.94
N ALA A 155 -21.79 4.56 0.42
CA ALA A 155 -21.01 5.72 0.86
C ALA A 155 -21.71 7.07 0.58
N HIS A 156 -22.56 7.15 -0.46
CA HIS A 156 -23.28 8.38 -0.80
C HIS A 156 -24.54 8.66 0.05
N LYS A 157 -24.99 7.68 0.85
CA LYS A 157 -26.20 7.81 1.70
C LYS A 157 -25.92 8.42 3.08
N HIS A 158 -24.67 8.67 3.41
CA HIS A 158 -24.19 9.29 4.65
C HIS A 158 -23.53 10.63 4.32
#